data_AF-A0A7V6TAH8-F1
#
_entry.id   AF-A0A7V6TAH8-F1
#
_cell.length_a   1.000
_cell.length_b   1.000
_cell.length_c   1.000
_cell.angle_alpha   90.00
_cell.angle_beta   90.00
_cell.angle_gamma   90.00
#
_symmetry.space_group_name_H-M   'P 1'
#
loop_
_entity.id
_entity.type
_entity.pdbx_description
1 polymer ?
#
loop_
_entity_poly.entity_id
_entity_poly.type
_entity_poly.pdbx_seq_one_letter_code
_entity_poly.pdbx_strand_id
1 'polypeptide(L)'
;MRKVSIVISRYAHYISCLICLALMFLTVGDIGSRIFFNHSITGTFELTQLSLVFIVFLSFGFAQHNKDHVEIDFVYQHIPSKLRGVMSYISILTYFGIVIVMCWRVFVYGIRMRSSGAITSSLKIPHWPIILVGGVGLILYNLALISDLTSIIKGGDLDNVAN
;
A
#
# COMPACT_ATOMS: atom_id res chain seq x y z
N MET A 1 -11.62 1.46 -17.43
CA MET A 1 -10.33 1.39 -16.71
C MET A 1 -10.52 1.54 -15.20
N ARG A 2 -11.22 2.56 -14.71
CA ARG A 2 -11.49 2.76 -13.27
C ARG A 2 -12.14 1.58 -12.54
N LYS A 3 -13.23 1.00 -13.07
CA LYS A 3 -13.88 -0.20 -12.49
C LYS A 3 -12.92 -1.38 -12.33
N VAL A 4 -12.02 -1.58 -13.30
CA VAL A 4 -11.03 -2.67 -13.27
C VAL A 4 -9.98 -2.42 -12.19
N SER A 5 -9.45 -1.20 -12.09
CA SER A 5 -8.49 -0.80 -11.05
C SER A 5 -9.07 -0.96 -9.64
N ILE A 6 -10.33 -0.58 -9.44
CA ILE A 6 -11.05 -0.74 -8.16
C ILE A 6 -11.22 -2.22 -7.83
N VAL A 7 -11.65 -3.05 -8.78
CA VAL A 7 -11.87 -4.49 -8.54
C VAL A 7 -10.55 -5.19 -8.16
N ILE A 8 -9.46 -4.91 -8.89
CA ILE A 8 -8.14 -5.49 -8.59
C ILE A 8 -7.66 -5.03 -7.20
N SER A 9 -7.74 -3.74 -6.90
CA SER A 9 -7.31 -3.18 -5.61
C SER A 9 -8.15 -3.72 -4.46
N ARG A 10 -9.45 -3.96 -4.69
CA ARG A 10 -10.35 -4.55 -3.69
C ARG A 10 -9.99 -6.00 -3.36
N TYR A 11 -9.64 -6.82 -4.36
CA TYR A 11 -9.16 -8.18 -4.10
C TYR A 11 -7.84 -8.17 -3.34
N ALA A 12 -6.90 -7.29 -3.69
CA ALA A 12 -5.66 -7.12 -2.95
C ALA A 12 -5.93 -6.68 -1.49
N HIS A 13 -6.90 -5.80 -1.26
CA HIS A 13 -7.30 -5.36 0.07
C HIS A 13 -7.96 -6.48 0.90
N TYR A 14 -8.74 -7.38 0.31
CA TYR A 14 -9.24 -8.54 1.06
C TYR A 14 -8.12 -9.47 1.52
N ILE A 15 -7.08 -9.64 0.69
CA ILE A 15 -5.89 -10.42 1.06
C ILE A 15 -5.16 -9.74 2.23
N SER A 16 -5.00 -8.41 2.22
CA SER A 16 -4.37 -7.70 3.35
C SER A 16 -5.19 -7.80 4.63
N CYS A 17 -6.52 -7.71 4.57
CA CYS A 17 -7.39 -7.93 5.73
C CYS A 17 -7.24 -9.33 6.30
N LEU A 18 -7.17 -10.37 5.46
CA LEU A 18 -6.97 -11.75 5.91
C LEU A 18 -5.62 -11.92 6.62
N ILE A 19 -4.56 -11.32 6.08
CA ILE A 19 -3.22 -11.35 6.70
C ILE A 19 -3.22 -10.58 8.03
N CYS A 20 -3.91 -9.44 8.11
CA CYS A 20 -4.06 -8.67 9.35
C CYS A 20 -4.77 -9.50 10.44
N LEU A 21 -5.83 -10.21 10.07
CA LEU A 21 -6.56 -11.09 10.98
C LEU A 21 -5.68 -12.28 11.43
N ALA A 22 -4.90 -12.88 10.52
CA ALA A 22 -3.94 -13.91 10.89
C ALA A 22 -2.86 -13.39 11.85
N LEU A 23 -2.37 -12.17 11.63
CA LEU A 23 -1.42 -11.51 12.52
C LEU A 23 -2.01 -11.23 13.90
N MET A 24 -3.28 -10.84 13.98
CA MET A 24 -3.99 -10.69 15.26
C MET A 24 -4.03 -12.01 16.04
N PHE A 25 -4.34 -13.13 15.39
CA PHE A 25 -4.31 -14.44 16.06
C PHE A 25 -2.89 -14.84 16.49
N LEU A 26 -1.88 -14.53 15.67
CA LEU A 26 -0.48 -14.77 16.01
C LEU A 26 -0.06 -13.99 17.25
N THR A 27 -0.42 -12.70 17.35
CA THR A 27 -0.07 -11.87 18.51
C THR A 27 -0.80 -12.30 19.78
N VAL A 28 -2.09 -12.64 19.69
CA VAL A 28 -2.84 -13.21 20.83
C VAL A 28 -2.24 -14.55 21.26
N GLY A 29 -1.90 -15.41 20.30
CA GLY A 29 -1.23 -16.68 20.56
C GLY A 29 0.14 -16.53 21.23
N ASP A 30 0.93 -15.54 20.80
CA ASP A 30 2.24 -15.24 21.38
C ASP A 30 2.13 -14.80 22.85
N ILE A 31 1.17 -13.91 23.14
CA ILE A 31 0.89 -13.47 24.51
C ILE A 31 0.40 -14.66 25.36
N GLY A 32 -0.50 -15.49 24.82
CA GLY A 32 -0.98 -16.70 25.50
C GLY A 32 0.16 -17.67 25.81
N SER A 33 0.99 -18.00 24.81
CA SER A 33 2.16 -18.88 24.98
C SER A 33 3.11 -18.36 26.06
N ARG A 34 3.35 -17.05 26.07
CA ARG A 34 4.22 -16.42 27.07
C ARG A 34 3.67 -16.56 28.49
N ILE A 35 2.35 -16.48 28.67
CA ILE A 35 1.70 -16.61 29.97
C ILE A 35 1.70 -18.07 30.45
N PHE A 36 1.39 -19.03 29.57
CA PHE A 36 1.22 -20.45 29.97
C PHE A 36 2.52 -21.25 29.96
N PHE A 37 3.43 -20.98 29.03
CA PHE A 37 4.64 -21.78 28.79
C PHE A 37 5.93 -21.00 29.05
N ASN A 38 5.84 -19.77 29.56
CA ASN A 38 6.97 -18.88 29.87
C ASN A 38 7.99 -18.70 28.72
N HIS A 39 7.56 -18.94 27.48
CA HIS A 39 8.34 -18.71 26.26
C HIS A 39 7.45 -18.06 25.19
N SER A 40 8.02 -17.08 24.47
CA SER A 40 7.40 -16.50 23.29
C SER A 40 7.52 -17.45 22.10
N ILE A 41 6.59 -17.32 21.15
CA ILE A 41 6.65 -18.08 19.91
C ILE A 41 7.85 -17.58 19.10
N THR A 42 8.78 -18.48 18.79
CA THR A 42 9.98 -18.15 18.03
C THR A 42 9.59 -17.59 16.66
N GLY A 43 10.02 -16.36 16.37
CA GLY A 43 9.79 -15.73 15.07
C GLY A 43 8.54 -14.87 14.93
N THR A 44 7.75 -14.66 15.99
CA THR A 44 6.60 -13.74 15.97
C THR A 44 6.99 -12.35 15.46
N PHE A 45 8.14 -11.83 15.88
CA PHE A 45 8.65 -10.54 15.44
C PHE A 45 8.89 -10.49 13.92
N GLU A 46 9.51 -11.55 13.37
CA GLU A 46 9.84 -11.65 11.95
C GLU A 46 8.58 -11.78 11.11
N LEU A 47 7.65 -12.65 11.51
CA LEU A 47 6.35 -12.79 10.84
C LEU A 47 5.56 -11.48 10.86
N THR A 48 5.57 -10.75 11.98
CA THR A 48 4.90 -9.46 12.12
C THR A 48 5.49 -8.45 11.13
N GLN A 49 6.81 -8.33 11.08
CA GLN A 49 7.50 -7.42 10.17
C GLN A 49 7.22 -7.75 8.70
N LEU A 50 7.27 -9.04 8.33
CA LEU A 50 7.00 -9.47 6.96
C LEU A 50 5.52 -9.24 6.58
N SER A 51 4.59 -9.53 7.48
CA SER A 51 3.15 -9.35 7.26
C SER A 51 2.78 -7.88 7.05
N LEU A 52 3.44 -6.94 7.74
CA LEU A 52 3.20 -5.50 7.55
C LEU A 52 3.46 -5.06 6.10
N VAL A 53 4.44 -5.65 5.42
CA VAL A 53 4.68 -5.37 3.99
C VAL A 53 3.45 -5.75 3.17
N PHE A 54 2.89 -6.94 3.38
CA PHE A 54 1.68 -7.34 2.67
C PHE A 54 0.50 -6.43 3.02
N ILE A 55 0.29 -6.12 4.31
CA ILE A 55 -0.86 -5.34 4.76
C ILE A 55 -0.85 -3.94 4.14
N VAL A 56 0.29 -3.25 4.21
CA VAL A 56 0.42 -1.86 3.75
C VAL A 56 0.36 -1.80 2.22
N PHE A 57 1.23 -2.53 1.52
CA PHE A 57 1.38 -2.36 0.08
C PHE A 57 0.19 -2.90 -0.73
N LEU A 58 -0.52 -3.92 -0.26
CA LEU A 58 -1.74 -4.40 -0.94
C LEU A 58 -2.96 -3.50 -0.67
N SER A 59 -2.98 -2.76 0.44
CA SER A 59 -4.10 -1.87 0.78
C SER A 59 -3.99 -0.49 0.13
N PHE A 60 -2.78 -0.03 -0.20
CA PHE A 60 -2.51 1.30 -0.76
C PHE A 60 -3.37 1.64 -1.98
N GLY A 61 -3.47 0.72 -2.95
CA GLY A 61 -4.28 0.94 -4.15
C GLY A 61 -5.76 1.18 -3.84
N PHE A 62 -6.30 0.49 -2.84
CA PHE A 62 -7.70 0.65 -2.42
C PHE A 62 -7.91 1.94 -1.62
N ALA A 63 -7.01 2.27 -0.70
CA ALA A 63 -7.04 3.53 0.06
C ALA A 63 -6.99 4.77 -0.85
N GLN A 64 -6.26 4.69 -1.97
CA GLN A 64 -6.25 5.76 -2.98
C GLN A 64 -7.63 6.02 -3.58
N HIS A 65 -8.34 4.95 -3.96
CA HIS A 65 -9.68 5.07 -4.56
C HIS A 65 -10.70 5.65 -3.59
N ASN A 66 -10.55 5.40 -2.29
CA ASN A 66 -11.40 5.95 -1.24
C ASN A 66 -11.06 7.40 -0.89
N LYS A 67 -9.93 7.94 -1.41
CA LYS A 67 -9.36 9.21 -0.97
C LYS A 67 -9.20 9.29 0.57
N ASP A 68 -8.75 8.20 1.20
CA ASP A 68 -8.50 8.15 2.65
C ASP A 68 -7.29 9.00 3.08
N HIS A 69 -6.68 9.76 2.16
CA HIS A 69 -5.61 10.69 2.45
C HIS A 69 -6.21 11.94 3.09
N VAL A 70 -5.63 12.40 4.21
CA VAL A 70 -6.12 13.59 4.89
C VAL A 70 -5.87 14.82 4.02
N GLU A 71 -6.93 15.39 3.46
CA GLU A 71 -6.90 16.64 2.70
C GLU A 71 -7.34 17.81 3.59
N ILE A 72 -6.63 18.95 3.53
CA ILE A 72 -7.01 20.16 4.27
C ILE A 72 -8.00 20.96 3.43
N ASP A 73 -9.29 20.70 3.64
CA ASP A 73 -10.37 21.31 2.85
C ASP A 73 -10.49 22.83 3.03
N PHE A 74 -10.01 23.39 4.15
CA PHE A 74 -10.17 24.83 4.44
C PHE A 74 -9.55 25.71 3.36
N VAL A 75 -8.35 25.37 2.89
CA VAL A 75 -7.67 26.10 1.81
C VAL A 75 -8.32 25.77 0.46
N TYR A 76 -8.78 24.53 0.30
CA TYR A 76 -9.33 24.01 -0.95
C TYR A 76 -10.70 24.59 -1.30
N GLN A 77 -11.53 24.93 -0.29
CA GLN A 77 -12.86 25.55 -0.47
C GLN A 77 -12.80 27.03 -0.88
N HIS A 78 -11.72 27.74 -0.58
CA HIS A 78 -11.56 29.16 -0.94
C HIS A 78 -11.00 29.38 -2.35
N ILE A 79 -10.68 28.31 -3.07
CA ILE A 79 -10.04 28.35 -4.40
C ILE A 79 -11.09 28.17 -5.50
N PRO A 80 -11.06 28.96 -6.60
CA PRO A 80 -11.98 28.81 -7.71
C PRO A 80 -11.85 27.43 -8.38
N SER A 81 -12.99 26.85 -8.80
CA SER A 81 -13.10 25.48 -9.34
C SER A 81 -12.10 25.13 -10.44
N LYS A 82 -11.78 26.10 -11.33
CA LYS A 82 -10.78 25.91 -12.39
C LYS A 82 -9.37 25.69 -11.84
N LEU A 83 -9.00 26.38 -10.77
CA LEU A 83 -7.68 26.27 -10.17
C LEU A 83 -7.57 25.01 -9.30
N ARG A 84 -8.69 24.57 -8.71
CA ARG A 84 -8.81 23.31 -7.97
C ARG A 84 -8.48 22.09 -8.84
N GLY A 85 -9.05 22.04 -10.05
CA GLY A 85 -8.76 20.97 -11.02
C GLY A 85 -7.28 20.93 -11.44
N VAL A 86 -6.65 22.09 -11.64
CA VAL A 86 -5.22 22.18 -11.96
C VAL A 86 -4.35 21.72 -10.79
N MET A 87 -4.66 22.15 -9.57
CA MET A 87 -3.94 21.71 -8.37
C MET A 87 -4.06 20.21 -8.17
N SER A 88 -5.26 19.65 -8.33
CA SER A 88 -5.49 18.20 -8.26
C SER A 88 -4.67 17.44 -9.30
N TYR A 89 -4.66 17.92 -10.55
CA TYR A 89 -3.87 17.33 -11.62
C TYR A 89 -2.37 17.34 -11.30
N ILE A 90 -1.83 18.48 -10.83
CA ILE A 90 -0.42 18.60 -10.44
C ILE A 90 -0.11 17.65 -9.29
N SER A 91 -0.95 17.60 -8.25
CA SER A 91 -0.76 16.71 -7.11
C SER A 91 -0.68 15.25 -7.55
N ILE A 92 -1.65 14.76 -8.34
CA ILE A 92 -1.62 13.38 -8.84
C ILE A 92 -0.39 13.11 -9.70
N LEU A 93 0.01 14.06 -10.56
CA LEU A 93 1.20 13.91 -11.40
C LEU A 93 2.48 13.84 -10.54
N THR A 94 2.58 14.65 -9.50
CA THR A 94 3.69 14.60 -8.54
C THR A 94 3.71 13.27 -7.78
N TYR A 95 2.57 12.81 -7.25
CA TYR A 95 2.47 11.51 -6.59
C TYR A 95 2.85 10.37 -7.52
N PHE A 96 2.35 10.36 -8.74
CA PHE A 96 2.67 9.36 -9.75
C PHE A 96 4.17 9.30 -10.05
N GLY A 97 4.83 10.46 -10.22
CA GLY A 97 6.27 10.54 -10.42
C GLY A 97 7.06 9.96 -9.24
N ILE A 98 6.70 10.32 -8.00
CA ILE A 98 7.37 9.82 -6.79
C ILE A 98 7.21 8.30 -6.67
N VAL A 99 6.00 7.78 -6.90
CA VAL A 99 5.70 6.34 -6.76
C VAL A 99 6.40 5.51 -7.81
N ILE A 100 6.55 6.00 -9.05
CA ILE A 100 7.37 5.35 -10.08
C ILE A 100 8.82 5.20 -9.61
N VAL A 101 9.42 6.27 -9.08
CA VAL A 101 10.79 6.23 -8.58
C VAL A 101 10.90 5.25 -7.41
N MET A 102 9.95 5.27 -6.48
CA MET A 102 9.90 4.30 -5.38
C MET A 102 9.81 2.87 -5.88
N CYS A 103 8.92 2.59 -6.83
CA CYS A 103 8.76 1.28 -7.44
C CYS A 103 10.09 0.79 -8.02
N TRP A 104 10.76 1.61 -8.84
CA TRP A 104 12.07 1.28 -9.39
C TRP A 104 13.11 0.96 -8.31
N ARG A 105 13.18 1.79 -7.26
CA ARG A 105 14.12 1.60 -6.15
C ARG A 105 13.84 0.31 -5.38
N VAL A 106 12.58 -0.03 -5.15
CA VAL A 106 12.18 -1.27 -4.46
C VAL A 106 12.56 -2.51 -5.27
N PHE A 107 12.34 -2.51 -6.59
CA PHE A 107 12.75 -3.63 -7.44
C PHE A 107 14.28 -3.79 -7.48
N VAL A 108 15.03 -2.70 -7.64
CA VAL A 108 16.50 -2.73 -7.60
C VAL A 108 16.99 -3.23 -6.24
N TYR A 109 16.37 -2.80 -5.15
CA TYR A 109 16.70 -3.25 -3.80
C TYR A 109 16.40 -4.74 -3.60
N GLY A 110 15.25 -5.24 -4.08
CA GLY A 110 14.90 -6.66 -4.03
C GLY A 110 15.90 -7.55 -4.77
N ILE A 111 16.37 -7.11 -5.95
CA ILE A 111 17.41 -7.83 -6.72
C ILE A 111 18.74 -7.84 -5.96
N ARG A 112 19.16 -6.70 -5.39
CA ARG A 112 20.37 -6.65 -4.55
C ARG A 112 20.26 -7.55 -3.32
N MET A 113 19.08 -7.61 -2.72
CA MET A 113 18.83 -8.46 -1.56
C MET A 113 18.98 -9.94 -1.91
N ARG A 114 18.52 -10.34 -3.10
CA ARG A 114 18.72 -11.69 -3.63
C ARG A 114 20.20 -12.03 -3.75
N SER A 115 21.04 -11.12 -4.25
CA SER A 115 22.49 -11.36 -4.34
C SER A 115 23.21 -11.40 -3.00
N SER A 116 22.69 -10.70 -1.98
CA SER A 116 23.26 -10.70 -0.63
C SER A 116 22.93 -11.92 0.21
N GLY A 117 21.93 -12.73 -0.21
CA GLY A 117 21.48 -13.89 0.56
C GLY A 117 20.84 -13.55 1.91
N ALA A 118 20.33 -12.32 2.08
CA ALA A 118 19.80 -11.89 3.38
C ALA A 118 18.57 -12.70 3.80
N ILE A 119 18.74 -13.43 4.90
CA ILE A 119 17.73 -14.27 5.54
C ILE A 119 17.42 -13.73 6.93
N THR A 120 16.21 -13.97 7.42
CA THR A 120 15.83 -13.58 8.77
C THR A 120 16.52 -14.46 9.81
N SER A 121 16.82 -13.91 10.99
CA SER A 121 17.72 -14.54 11.97
C SER A 121 17.16 -15.83 12.58
N SER A 122 15.85 -15.90 12.76
CA SER A 122 15.16 -16.99 13.46
C SER A 122 14.56 -17.98 12.46
N LEU A 123 13.75 -17.50 11.50
CA LEU A 123 13.05 -18.37 10.55
C LEU A 123 13.83 -18.64 9.26
N LYS A 124 14.97 -17.97 9.07
CA LYS A 124 15.79 -18.08 7.85
C LYS A 124 15.00 -17.81 6.56
N ILE A 125 13.96 -16.98 6.66
CA ILE A 125 13.15 -16.60 5.49
C ILE A 125 13.96 -15.62 4.65
N PRO A 126 14.12 -15.86 3.34
CA PRO A 126 14.74 -14.88 2.46
C PRO A 126 13.87 -13.63 2.36
N HIS A 127 14.46 -12.44 2.45
CA HIS A 127 13.71 -11.17 2.40
C HIS A 127 13.29 -10.75 0.99
N TRP A 128 14.06 -11.18 -0.03
CA TRP A 128 13.87 -10.75 -1.42
C TRP A 128 12.44 -10.96 -1.99
N PRO A 129 11.70 -12.07 -1.74
CA PRO A 129 10.36 -12.24 -2.32
C PRO A 129 9.36 -11.29 -1.66
N ILE A 130 9.46 -11.02 -0.36
CA ILE A 130 8.55 -10.10 0.34
C ILE A 130 8.74 -8.67 -0.16
N ILE A 131 9.99 -8.25 -0.41
CA ILE A 131 10.29 -6.93 -0.99
C ILE A 131 9.67 -6.80 -2.39
N LEU A 132 9.73 -7.86 -3.21
CA LEU A 132 9.11 -7.84 -4.54
C LEU A 132 7.59 -7.73 -4.48
N VAL A 133 6.93 -8.36 -3.50
CA VAL A 133 5.50 -8.17 -3.28
C VAL A 133 5.17 -6.71 -2.95
N GLY A 134 6.00 -6.04 -2.14
CA GLY A 134 5.89 -4.59 -1.92
C GLY A 134 5.98 -3.79 -3.22
N GLY A 135 6.89 -4.17 -4.12
CA GLY A 135 7.00 -3.61 -5.47
C GLY A 135 5.74 -3.82 -6.31
N VAL A 136 5.12 -5.00 -6.25
CA VAL A 136 3.84 -5.28 -6.92
C VAL A 136 2.72 -4.40 -6.35
N GLY A 137 2.66 -4.21 -5.04
CA GLY A 137 1.68 -3.30 -4.42
C GLY A 137 1.85 -1.84 -4.87
N LEU A 138 3.09 -1.37 -5.04
CA LEU A 138 3.37 -0.05 -5.63
C LEU A 138 2.92 0.07 -7.10
N ILE A 139 3.02 -1.02 -7.87
CA ILE A 139 2.47 -1.06 -9.23
C ILE A 139 0.94 -0.91 -9.18
N LEU A 140 0.25 -1.64 -8.29
CA LEU A 140 -1.19 -1.52 -8.11
C LEU A 140 -1.61 -0.09 -7.70
N TYR A 141 -0.85 0.54 -6.81
CA TYR A 141 -1.06 1.94 -6.43
C TYR A 141 -0.88 2.91 -7.61
N ASN A 142 0.14 2.71 -8.46
CA ASN A 142 0.29 3.47 -9.70
C ASN A 142 -0.90 3.29 -10.66
N LEU A 143 -1.46 2.07 -10.77
CA LEU A 143 -2.68 1.84 -11.56
C LEU A 143 -3.90 2.57 -11.00
N ALA A 144 -3.98 2.77 -9.68
CA ALA A 144 -5.02 3.59 -9.05
C ALA A 144 -4.82 5.07 -9.44
N LEU A 145 -3.61 5.62 -9.32
CA LEU A 145 -3.30 7.00 -9.69
C LEU A 145 -3.58 7.30 -11.17
N ILE A 146 -3.25 6.39 -12.09
CA ILE A 146 -3.59 6.56 -13.52
C ILE A 146 -5.11 6.62 -13.73
N SER A 147 -5.86 5.78 -13.01
CA SER A 147 -7.32 5.79 -13.07
C SER A 147 -7.91 7.13 -12.61
N ASP A 148 -7.35 7.72 -11.56
CA ASP A 148 -7.78 9.03 -11.06
C ASP A 148 -7.42 10.14 -12.05
N LEU A 149 -6.20 10.11 -12.60
CA LEU A 149 -5.74 11.07 -13.61
C LEU A 149 -6.66 11.07 -14.85
N THR A 150 -7.03 9.89 -15.36
CA THR A 150 -7.96 9.78 -16.49
C THR A 150 -9.37 10.26 -16.16
N SER A 151 -9.77 10.23 -14.89
CA SER A 151 -11.06 10.74 -14.43
C SER A 151 -11.05 12.27 -14.37
N ILE A 152 -9.97 12.89 -13.89
CA ILE A 152 -9.81 14.36 -13.87
C ILE A 152 -9.90 14.95 -15.28
N ILE A 153 -9.16 14.36 -16.24
CA ILE A 153 -9.12 14.85 -17.62
C ILE A 153 -10.50 14.80 -18.30
N LYS A 154 -11.35 13.83 -17.92
CA LYS A 154 -12.70 13.66 -18.49
C LYS A 154 -13.81 14.42 -17.77
N GLY A 155 -13.59 14.84 -16.52
CA GLY A 155 -14.70 15.20 -15.62
C GLY A 155 -14.47 16.44 -14.74
N GLY A 156 -13.38 17.18 -14.91
CA GLY A 156 -13.24 18.57 -14.43
C GLY A 156 -13.32 18.83 -12.93
N ASP A 157 -13.55 17.85 -12.07
CA ASP A 157 -13.27 17.89 -10.64
C ASP A 157 -13.30 16.46 -10.05
N LEU A 158 -12.40 16.14 -9.12
CA LEU A 158 -12.39 14.83 -8.45
C LEU A 158 -13.63 14.62 -7.56
N ASP A 159 -14.36 15.69 -7.26
CA ASP A 159 -15.50 15.69 -6.35
C ASP A 159 -16.83 15.38 -7.04
N ASN A 160 -16.95 15.68 -8.34
CA ASN A 160 -18.15 15.34 -9.12
C ASN A 160 -18.27 13.83 -9.41
N VAL A 161 -17.23 13.04 -9.13
CA VAL A 161 -17.24 11.58 -9.36
C VAL A 161 -17.39 10.80 -8.05
N ALA A 162 -17.42 11.49 -6.91
CA ALA A 162 -17.66 10.89 -5.59
C ALA A 162 -19.14 10.92 -5.17
N ASN A 163 -20.01 11.56 -5.95
CA ASN A 163 -21.47 11.55 -5.80
C ASN A 163 -22.14 10.69 -6.89
#